data_AF-A0AAD3R141-F1
#
_entry.id   AF-A0AAD3R141-F1
#
_cell.length_a   1.000
_cell.length_b   1.000
_cell.length_c   1.000
_cell.angle_alpha   90.00
_cell.angle_beta   90.00
_cell.angle_gamma   90.00
#
_symmetry.space_group_name_H-M   'P 1'
#
loop_
_entity.id
_entity.type
_entity.pdbx_description
1 polymer ?
#
loop_
_entity_poly.entity_id
_entity_poly.type
_entity_poly.pdbx_seq_one_letter_code
_entity_poly.pdbx_strand_id
1 'polypeptide(L)'
;MPNQTQAKRHPVNLLLPTHKKHPLHCLAPPTTLKQARVQKFLTKNPARRLGCVASEGGEGAVTSHKFFADIDWEKLNRREIEPPFKPRIKTPEDVNNFDPDFTQEEPTLTPIDDPLIPSINQE
;
A
#
# COMPACT_ATOMS: atom_id res chain seq x y z
N MET A 1 26.09 -12.64 -41.45
CA MET A 1 24.91 -11.93 -42.02
C MET A 1 23.83 -11.93 -40.94
N PRO A 2 23.54 -10.78 -40.30
CA PRO A 2 22.60 -10.74 -39.17
C PRO A 2 21.14 -10.72 -39.66
N ASN A 3 20.31 -11.59 -39.09
CA ASN A 3 18.87 -11.62 -39.35
C ASN A 3 18.18 -10.53 -38.51
N GLN A 4 17.60 -9.55 -39.18
CA GLN A 4 16.73 -8.53 -38.58
C GLN A 4 15.35 -9.15 -38.33
N THR A 5 14.95 -9.29 -37.07
CA THR A 5 13.53 -9.48 -36.73
C THR A 5 12.98 -8.14 -36.25
N GLN A 6 12.19 -7.49 -37.11
CA GLN A 6 11.50 -6.24 -36.82
C GLN A 6 10.41 -6.47 -35.77
N ALA A 7 10.53 -5.84 -34.60
CA ALA A 7 9.44 -5.74 -33.63
C ALA A 7 8.39 -4.75 -34.16
N LYS A 8 7.27 -5.26 -34.68
CA LYS A 8 6.09 -4.45 -35.01
C LYS A 8 5.48 -3.92 -33.72
N ARG A 9 5.65 -2.62 -33.46
CA ARG A 9 4.93 -1.90 -32.41
C ARG A 9 3.48 -1.72 -32.85
N HIS A 10 2.56 -2.44 -32.24
CA HIS A 10 1.14 -2.14 -32.34
C HIS A 10 0.76 -1.08 -31.28
N PRO A 11 -0.01 -0.04 -31.64
CA PRO A 11 -0.47 0.94 -30.67
C PRO A 11 -1.55 0.31 -29.78
N VAL A 12 -1.23 0.09 -28.50
CA VAL A 12 -2.21 -0.35 -27.50
C VAL A 12 -3.01 0.88 -27.07
N ASN A 13 -4.21 1.03 -27.64
CA ASN A 13 -5.17 2.02 -27.19
C ASN A 13 -5.96 1.40 -26.03
N LEU A 14 -5.41 1.47 -24.81
CA LEU A 14 -6.05 0.94 -23.61
C LEU A 14 -7.14 1.92 -23.15
N LEU A 15 -8.38 1.68 -23.59
CA LEU A 15 -9.55 2.28 -22.97
C LEU A 15 -9.65 1.73 -21.54
N LEU A 16 -9.22 2.53 -20.55
CA LEU A 16 -9.38 2.20 -19.13
C LEU A 16 -10.88 2.02 -18.81
N PRO A 17 -11.31 0.84 -18.30
CA PRO A 17 -12.67 0.68 -17.80
C PRO A 17 -12.88 1.64 -16.63
N THR A 18 -13.96 2.42 -16.72
CA THR A 18 -14.37 3.35 -15.68
C THR A 18 -14.55 2.61 -14.34
N HIS A 19 -13.61 2.78 -13.41
CA HIS A 19 -13.76 2.33 -12.03
C HIS A 19 -15.02 2.96 -11.43
N LYS A 20 -16.01 2.12 -11.08
CA LYS A 20 -17.15 2.53 -10.26
C LYS A 20 -16.60 2.98 -8.91
N LYS A 21 -16.62 4.30 -8.65
CA LYS A 21 -16.28 4.89 -7.36
C LYS A 21 -17.24 4.35 -6.31
N HIS A 22 -16.79 3.39 -5.50
CA HIS A 22 -17.48 3.05 -4.27
C HIS A 22 -17.04 4.04 -3.18
N PRO A 23 -17.97 4.62 -2.41
CA PRO A 23 -17.61 5.54 -1.37
C PRO A 23 -16.86 4.76 -0.29
N LEU A 24 -15.55 5.02 -0.19
CA LEU A 24 -14.77 4.72 1.00
C LEU A 24 -15.43 5.53 2.13
N HIS A 25 -16.33 4.90 2.88
CA HIS A 25 -16.85 5.48 4.10
C HIS A 25 -15.79 5.29 5.19
N CYS A 26 -14.69 6.03 5.03
CA CYS A 26 -13.75 6.25 6.10
C CYS A 26 -14.59 6.79 7.27
N LEU A 27 -14.49 6.17 8.45
CA LEU A 27 -14.92 6.81 9.70
C LEU A 27 -14.21 8.16 9.76
N ALA A 28 -14.90 9.21 9.31
CA ALA A 28 -14.32 10.51 9.12
C ALA A 28 -14.45 11.22 10.46
N PRO A 29 -13.34 11.47 11.19
CA PRO A 29 -13.43 12.34 12.33
C PRO A 29 -13.80 13.76 11.87
N PRO A 30 -14.39 14.56 12.77
CA PRO A 30 -14.88 15.90 12.45
C PRO A 30 -13.80 16.70 11.70
N THR A 31 -14.23 17.25 10.56
CA THR A 31 -13.43 17.81 9.47
C THR A 31 -12.38 18.82 9.92
N THR A 32 -12.63 19.56 10.99
CA THR A 32 -11.75 20.60 11.54
C THR A 32 -10.43 20.04 12.10
N LEU A 33 -10.40 18.77 12.56
CA LEU A 33 -9.20 18.21 13.16
C LEU A 33 -8.25 17.57 12.13
N LYS A 34 -8.68 17.32 10.88
CA LYS A 34 -7.88 16.58 9.88
C LYS A 34 -6.62 17.33 9.43
N GLN A 35 -6.69 18.65 9.24
CA GLN A 35 -5.58 19.44 8.68
C GLN A 35 -4.42 19.67 9.67
N ALA A 36 -4.71 19.89 10.96
CA ALA A 36 -3.66 20.11 11.96
C ALA A 36 -2.83 18.84 12.26
N ARG A 37 -3.38 17.66 11.98
CA ARG A 37 -2.80 16.35 12.31
C ARG A 37 -1.70 15.91 11.35
N VAL A 38 -1.91 16.11 10.04
CA VAL A 38 -0.93 15.78 9.01
C VAL A 38 0.34 16.62 9.20
N GLN A 39 0.21 17.88 9.62
CA GLN A 39 1.36 18.79 9.79
C GLN A 39 2.36 18.32 10.84
N LYS A 40 1.89 17.72 11.95
CA LYS A 40 2.78 17.21 13.00
C LYS A 40 3.58 15.98 12.57
N PHE A 41 3.00 15.11 11.75
CA PHE A 41 3.73 13.99 11.14
C PHE A 41 4.65 14.46 10.02
N LEU A 42 4.22 15.44 9.20
CA LEU A 42 4.99 15.99 8.09
C LEU A 42 5.95 17.11 8.49
N THR A 43 6.26 17.23 9.79
CA THR A 43 7.27 18.18 10.25
C THR A 43 8.63 17.79 9.66
N LYS A 44 9.22 18.72 8.90
CA LYS A 44 10.48 18.51 8.17
C LYS A 44 11.62 18.08 9.10
N ASN A 45 11.79 18.80 10.21
CA ASN A 45 12.81 18.49 11.21
C ASN A 45 12.41 17.25 12.03
N PRO A 46 13.16 16.14 11.98
CA PRO A 46 12.84 14.92 12.72
C PRO A 46 12.84 15.14 14.24
N ALA A 47 13.70 16.03 14.76
CA ALA A 47 13.78 16.33 16.19
C ALA A 47 12.54 17.05 16.75
N ARG A 48 11.58 17.43 15.89
CA ARG A 48 10.30 18.05 16.26
C ARG A 48 9.10 17.28 15.71
N ARG A 49 9.33 16.16 15.03
CA ARG A 49 8.27 15.37 14.41
C ARG A 49 7.57 14.55 15.47
N LEU A 50 6.23 14.53 15.42
CA LEU A 50 5.44 13.68 16.30
C LEU A 50 5.87 12.21 16.15
N GLY A 51 6.14 11.54 17.26
CA GLY A 51 6.69 10.18 17.26
C GLY A 51 8.22 10.11 17.43
N CYS A 52 8.94 11.22 17.27
CA CYS A 52 10.42 11.21 17.28
C CYS A 52 11.04 11.97 18.47
N VAL A 53 10.23 12.72 19.22
CA VAL A 53 10.72 13.55 20.33
C VAL A 53 10.69 12.74 21.62
N ALA A 54 11.85 12.28 22.09
CA ALA A 54 11.95 11.45 23.29
C ALA A 54 11.38 12.14 24.55
N SER A 55 11.58 13.46 24.68
CA SER A 55 11.02 14.24 25.80
C SER A 55 9.50 14.37 25.77
N GLU A 56 8.84 14.12 24.62
CA GLU A 56 7.38 14.10 24.50
C GLU A 56 6.81 12.67 24.52
N GLY A 57 7.63 11.66 24.85
CA GLY A 57 7.21 10.26 24.92
C GLY A 57 7.37 9.47 23.62
N GLY A 58 8.17 9.96 22.66
CA GLY A 58 8.54 9.21 21.46
C GLY A 58 7.32 8.74 20.66
N GLU A 59 7.27 7.45 20.34
CA GLU A 59 6.16 6.80 19.66
C GLU A 59 4.85 6.83 20.47
N GLY A 60 4.93 6.84 21.81
CA GLY A 60 3.76 6.96 22.69
C GLY A 60 3.02 8.29 22.52
N ALA A 61 3.70 9.34 22.03
CA ALA A 61 3.07 10.60 21.66
C ALA A 61 2.08 10.45 20.49
N VAL A 62 2.28 9.45 19.62
CA VAL A 62 1.39 9.15 18.50
C VAL A 62 0.08 8.58 19.04
N THR A 63 0.16 7.54 19.86
CA THR A 63 -1.03 6.84 20.39
C THR A 63 -1.87 7.73 21.31
N SER A 64 -1.21 8.62 22.06
CA SER A 64 -1.84 9.57 22.99
C SER A 64 -2.40 10.82 22.29
N HIS A 65 -2.17 10.99 20.99
CA HIS A 65 -2.62 12.17 20.27
C HIS A 65 -4.15 12.22 20.19
N LYS A 66 -4.76 13.41 20.34
CA LYS A 66 -6.22 13.66 20.21
C LYS A 66 -6.87 13.21 18.89
N PHE A 67 -6.08 12.70 17.95
CA PHE A 67 -6.61 12.07 16.74
C PHE A 67 -7.10 10.66 17.00
N PHE A 68 -6.36 9.92 17.81
CA PHE A 68 -6.59 8.52 18.07
C PHE A 68 -7.22 8.30 19.44
N ALA A 69 -7.79 9.34 20.06
CA ALA A 69 -8.41 9.27 21.37
C ALA A 69 -9.56 8.26 21.43
N ASP A 70 -10.24 8.04 20.31
CA ASP A 70 -11.36 7.09 20.20
C ASP A 70 -10.89 5.65 19.88
N ILE A 71 -9.57 5.41 19.76
CA ILE A 71 -9.01 4.10 19.46
C ILE A 71 -8.58 3.41 20.75
N ASP A 72 -9.19 2.27 21.04
CA ASP A 72 -8.68 1.31 22.01
C ASP A 72 -7.53 0.51 21.36
N TRP A 73 -6.30 0.88 21.68
CA TRP A 73 -5.09 0.30 21.09
C TRP A 73 -4.91 -1.18 21.42
N GLU A 74 -5.37 -1.64 22.58
CA GLU A 74 -5.29 -3.05 22.95
C GLU A 74 -6.27 -3.88 22.12
N LYS A 75 -7.52 -3.43 21.99
CA LYS A 75 -8.52 -4.09 21.14
C LYS A 75 -8.11 -4.07 19.68
N LEU A 76 -7.52 -2.97 19.21
CA LEU A 76 -7.00 -2.86 17.84
C LEU A 76 -5.94 -3.94 17.58
N ASN A 77 -4.96 -4.09 18.49
CA ASN A 77 -3.90 -5.08 18.36
C ASN A 77 -4.43 -6.52 18.41
N ARG A 78 -5.48 -6.78 19.19
CA ARG A 78 -6.17 -8.08 19.23
C ARG A 78 -7.14 -8.31 18.06
N ARG A 79 -7.24 -7.35 17.12
CA ARG A 79 -8.17 -7.38 15.96
C ARG A 79 -9.65 -7.48 16.38
N GLU A 80 -9.99 -6.90 17.52
CA GLU A 80 -11.36 -6.88 18.08
C GLU A 80 -12.18 -5.68 17.60
N ILE A 81 -11.54 -4.68 16.99
CA ILE A 81 -12.22 -3.54 16.37
C ILE A 81 -12.68 -3.93 14.96
N GLU A 82 -13.97 -3.77 14.67
CA GLU A 82 -14.51 -4.04 13.34
C GLU A 82 -13.93 -3.07 12.30
N PRO A 83 -13.39 -3.56 11.17
CA PRO A 83 -12.84 -2.69 10.15
C PRO A 83 -13.96 -1.91 9.46
N PRO A 84 -13.77 -0.60 9.17
CA PRO A 84 -14.79 0.23 8.52
C PRO A 84 -15.05 -0.17 7.06
N PHE A 85 -14.18 -0.99 6.48
CA PHE A 85 -14.30 -1.50 5.13
C PHE A 85 -13.94 -2.99 5.11
N LYS A 86 -14.86 -3.80 4.59
CA LYS A 86 -14.63 -5.21 4.31
C LYS A 86 -14.52 -5.40 2.79
N PRO A 87 -13.35 -5.81 2.27
CA PRO A 87 -13.18 -6.04 0.83
C PRO A 87 -14.09 -7.18 0.37
N ARG A 88 -14.52 -7.12 -0.89
CA ARG A 88 -15.34 -8.16 -1.49
C ARG A 88 -14.42 -9.29 -1.97
N ILE A 89 -14.67 -10.49 -1.46
CA ILE A 89 -13.98 -11.72 -1.83
C ILE A 89 -15.06 -12.76 -2.10
N LYS A 90 -15.09 -13.32 -3.31
CA LYS A 90 -16.11 -14.29 -3.74
C LYS A 90 -15.65 -15.74 -3.55
N THR A 91 -14.37 -16.00 -3.79
CA THR A 91 -13.77 -17.35 -3.76
C THR A 91 -12.42 -17.31 -3.04
N PRO A 92 -11.90 -18.47 -2.58
CA PRO A 92 -10.56 -18.55 -1.99
C PRO A 92 -9.44 -18.09 -2.94
N GLU A 93 -9.67 -18.19 -4.25
CA GLU A 93 -8.72 -17.84 -5.32
C GLU A 93 -9.03 -16.46 -5.95
N ASP A 94 -9.85 -15.64 -5.29
CA ASP A 94 -10.30 -14.36 -5.85
C ASP A 94 -9.16 -13.33 -5.94
N VAL A 95 -8.86 -12.89 -7.16
CA VAL A 95 -7.83 -11.89 -7.45
C VAL A 95 -8.38 -10.48 -7.77
N ASN A 96 -9.68 -10.23 -7.56
CA ASN A 96 -10.35 -8.96 -7.94
C ASN A 96 -9.83 -7.69 -7.23
N ASN A 97 -9.04 -7.83 -6.16
CA ASN A 97 -8.44 -6.70 -5.44
C ASN A 97 -6.96 -6.46 -5.83
N PHE A 98 -6.43 -7.22 -6.79
CA PHE A 98 -5.11 -7.02 -7.40
C PHE A 98 -5.25 -6.31 -8.75
N ASP A 99 -4.16 -5.73 -9.24
CA ASP A 99 -4.15 -5.07 -10.54
C ASP A 99 -4.38 -6.11 -11.67
N PRO A 100 -5.35 -5.89 -12.56
CA PRO A 100 -5.59 -6.75 -13.71
C PRO A 100 -4.34 -7.03 -14.54
N ASP A 101 -3.42 -6.06 -14.65
CA ASP A 101 -2.21 -6.18 -15.46
C ASP A 101 -1.36 -7.38 -15.01
N PHE A 102 -1.24 -7.63 -13.70
CA PHE A 102 -0.49 -8.79 -13.18
C PHE A 102 -1.30 -10.08 -13.15
N THR A 103 -2.60 -9.99 -12.87
CA THR A 103 -3.45 -11.21 -12.76
C THR A 103 -3.72 -11.86 -14.12
N GLN A 104 -3.49 -11.13 -15.22
CA GLN A 104 -3.59 -11.64 -16.58
C GLN A 104 -2.27 -12.21 -17.10
N GLU A 105 -1.15 -11.97 -16.42
CA GLU A 105 0.13 -12.57 -16.77
C GLU A 105 0.09 -14.08 -16.49
N GLU A 106 0.89 -14.81 -17.26
CA GLU A 106 1.08 -16.24 -17.01
C GLU A 106 1.82 -16.42 -15.67
N PRO A 107 1.33 -17.25 -14.74
CA PRO A 107 1.95 -17.44 -13.43
C PRO A 107 3.18 -18.36 -13.54
N THR A 108 4.15 -17.95 -14.36
CA THR A 108 5.42 -18.65 -14.58
C THR A 108 6.57 -17.84 -14.02
N LEU A 109 7.62 -18.54 -13.60
CA LEU A 109 8.87 -17.89 -13.25
C LEU A 109 9.63 -17.57 -14.53
N THR A 110 10.15 -16.35 -14.63
CA THR A 110 11.08 -15.99 -15.70
C THR A 110 12.25 -16.99 -15.70
N PRO A 111 12.51 -17.69 -16.81
CA PRO A 111 13.64 -18.62 -16.89
C PRO A 111 14.96 -17.90 -16.60
N ILE A 112 15.85 -18.56 -15.85
CA ILE A 112 17.19 -18.05 -15.56
C ILE A 112 18.15 -18.65 -16.58
N ASP A 113 19.04 -17.83 -17.15
CA ASP A 113 20.10 -18.36 -17.99
C ASP A 113 21.14 -19.09 -17.11
N ASP A 114 21.30 -20.41 -17.34
CA ASP A 114 22.28 -21.26 -16.66
C ASP A 114 23.69 -20.65 -16.48
N PRO A 115 24.29 -19.95 -17.46
CA PRO A 115 25.62 -19.34 -17.28
C PRO A 115 25.66 -18.19 -16.26
N LEU A 116 24.52 -17.60 -15.87
CA LEU A 116 24.47 -16.56 -14.83
C LEU A 116 24.61 -17.15 -13.43
N ILE A 117 24.15 -18.39 -13.22
CA ILE A 117 24.06 -19.01 -11.88
C ILE A 117 25.43 -19.15 -11.19
N PRO A 118 26.50 -19.65 -11.84
CA PRO A 118 27.82 -19.76 -11.24
C PRO A 118 28.53 -18.42 -11.03
N SER A 119 28.06 -17.34 -11.66
CA SER A 119 28.69 -16.01 -11.59
C SER A 119 28.25 -15.19 -10.36
N ILE A 120 27.24 -15.66 -9.64
CA ILE A 120 26.70 -15.01 -8.45
C ILE A 120 27.36 -15.62 -7.21
N ASN A 121 28.02 -14.79 -6.39
CA ASN A 121 28.53 -15.25 -5.09
C ASN A 121 27.37 -15.51 -4.12
N GLN A 122 27.30 -16.71 -3.56
CA GLN A 122 26.26 -17.14 -2.62
C GLN A 122 26.75 -17.21 -1.16
N GLU A 123 28.02 -16.89 -0.92
CA GLU A 123 28.62 -16.78 0.41
C GLU A 123 28.52 -15.36 0.98
#